data_AF-A0A1Q8YC38-F1
#
_entry.id   AF-A0A1Q8YC38-F1
#
_cell.length_a   1.000
_cell.length_b   1.000
_cell.length_c   1.000
_cell.angle_alpha   90.00
_cell.angle_beta   90.00
_cell.angle_gamma   90.00
#
_symmetry.space_group_name_H-M   'P 1'
#
loop_
_entity.id
_entity.type
_entity.pdbx_description
1 polymer ?
#
loop_
_entity_poly.entity_id
_entity_poly.type
_entity_poly.pdbx_seq_one_letter_code
_entity_poly.pdbx_strand_id
1 'polypeptide(L)' 'MLGACASAVIYSLVQTAKANGLEPYAWLRRVLRDLPAANTVEAVEALLPWNVRRADLAARTIP' A
#
# COMPACT_ATOMS: atom_id res chain seq x y z
N MET A 1 23.32 -9.60 3.36
CA MET A 1 22.33 -9.07 4.35
C MET A 1 21.17 -8.27 3.73
N LEU A 2 21.16 -7.91 2.44
CA LEU A 2 20.06 -7.14 1.83
C LEU A 2 18.70 -7.88 1.82
N GLY A 3 18.71 -9.21 1.74
CA GLY A 3 17.48 -10.03 1.70
C GLY A 3 16.66 -10.02 3.01
N ALA A 4 17.33 -9.94 4.17
CA ALA A 4 16.65 -9.92 5.47
C ALA A 4 15.98 -8.56 5.77
N CYS A 5 16.60 -7.47 5.32
CA CYS A 5 16.00 -6.14 5.44
C CYS A 5 14.78 -6.00 4.52
N ALA A 6 14.86 -6.49 3.29
CA ALA A 6 13.74 -6.47 2.36
C ALA A 6 12.54 -7.28 2.88
N SER A 7 12.77 -8.47 3.45
CA SER A 7 11.69 -9.27 4.03
C SER A 7 11.08 -8.64 5.28
N ALA A 8 11.88 -8.03 6.15
CA ALA A 8 11.38 -7.30 7.32
C ALA A 8 10.52 -6.08 6.95
N VAL A 9 10.91 -5.34 5.90
CA VAL A 9 10.13 -4.21 5.38
C VAL A 9 8.81 -4.68 4.80
N ILE A 10 8.81 -5.70 3.93
CA ILE A 10 7.59 -6.28 3.36
C ILE A 10 6.66 -6.77 4.48
N TYR A 11 7.21 -7.46 5.49
CA TYR A 11 6.42 -7.96 6.61
C TYR A 11 5.78 -6.83 7.41
N SER A 12 6.53 -5.78 7.71
CA SER A 12 6.03 -4.59 8.40
C SER A 12 4.90 -3.92 7.62
N LEU A 13 5.06 -3.75 6.32
CA LEU A 13 4.03 -3.19 5.42
C LEU A 13 2.76 -4.04 5.39
N VAL A 14 2.90 -5.37 5.34
CA VAL A 14 1.77 -6.30 5.40
C VAL A 14 1.03 -6.19 6.74
N GLN A 15 1.75 -6.11 7.85
CA GLN A 15 1.14 -5.94 9.18
C GLN A 15 0.40 -4.60 9.28
N THR A 16 0.97 -3.51 8.76
CA THR A 16 0.29 -2.20 8.73
C THR A 16 -1.00 -2.24 7.92
N ALA A 17 -1.00 -2.89 6.75
CA ALA A 17 -2.22 -3.07 5.95
C ALA A 17 -3.29 -3.89 6.70
N LYS A 18 -2.89 -5.00 7.33
CA LYS A 18 -3.78 -5.82 8.16
C LYS A 18 -4.34 -5.06 9.35
N ALA A 19 -3.52 -4.26 10.03
CA ALA A 19 -3.94 -3.44 11.17
C ALA A 19 -4.99 -2.39 10.78
N ASN A 20 -4.94 -1.89 9.55
CA ASN A 20 -5.95 -0.99 8.96
C ASN A 20 -7.11 -1.77 8.31
N GLY A 21 -7.12 -3.10 8.40
CA GLY A 21 -8.14 -3.96 7.83
C GLY A 21 -8.15 -4.01 6.29
N LEU A 22 -7.08 -3.58 5.64
CA LEU A 22 -6.92 -3.63 4.19
C LEU A 22 -6.34 -4.98 3.75
N GLU A 23 -6.72 -5.41 2.54
CA GLU A 23 -6.08 -6.54 1.89
C GLU A 23 -4.61 -6.21 1.57
N PRO A 24 -3.62 -6.87 2.20
CA PRO A 24 -2.22 -6.43 2.15
C PRO A 24 -1.64 -6.44 0.75
N TYR A 25 -1.99 -7.45 -0.04
CA TYR A 25 -1.53 -7.59 -1.41
C TYR A 25 -2.13 -6.50 -2.32
N ALA A 26 -3.43 -6.21 -2.17
CA ALA A 26 -4.11 -5.18 -2.95
C ALA A 26 -3.54 -3.78 -2.65
N TRP A 27 -3.33 -3.48 -1.37
CA TRP A 27 -2.71 -2.22 -0.95
C TRP A 27 -1.27 -2.10 -1.42
N LEU A 28 -0.42 -3.11 -1.21
CA LEU A 28 0.99 -3.08 -1.62
C LEU A 28 1.13 -2.92 -3.14
N ARG A 29 0.32 -3.63 -3.93
CA ARG A 29 0.30 -3.50 -5.39
C ARG A 29 -0.09 -2.09 -5.84
N ARG A 30 -1.00 -1.44 -5.13
CA ARG A 30 -1.40 -0.06 -5.42
C ARG A 30 -0.29 0.92 -5.08
N VAL A 31 0.30 0.80 -3.88
CA VAL A 31 1.44 1.63 -3.47
C VAL A 31 2.54 1.52 -4.50
N LEU A 32 3.03 0.32 -4.83
CA LEU A 32 4.13 0.16 -5.80
C LEU A 32 3.82 0.67 -7.21
N ARG A 33 2.53 0.71 -7.60
CA ARG A 33 2.09 1.22 -8.90
C ARG A 33 1.99 2.75 -8.92
N ASP A 34 1.44 3.33 -7.86
CA ASP A 34 1.10 4.75 -7.80
C ASP A 34 2.26 5.57 -7.19
N LEU A 35 3.18 4.95 -6.44
CA LEU A 35 4.37 5.58 -5.86
C LEU A 35 5.26 6.28 -6.91
N PRO A 36 5.53 5.71 -8.11
CA PRO A 36 6.30 6.39 -9.15
C PRO A 36 5.59 7.62 -9.73
N ALA A 37 4.26 7.70 -9.59
CA ALA A 37 3.45 8.82 -10.03
C ALA A 37 3.18 9.84 -8.91
N ALA A 38 3.46 9.47 -7.66
CA ALA A 38 3.26 10.32 -6.48
C ALA A 38 4.44 11.27 -6.29
N ASN A 39 4.45 12.36 -7.05
CA ASN A 39 5.50 13.38 -6.99
C ASN A 39 5.24 14.46 -5.92
N THR A 40 4.11 14.41 -5.22
CA THR A 40 3.76 15.37 -4.16
C THR A 40 3.52 14.65 -2.84
N VAL A 41 3.68 15.38 -1.74
CA VAL A 41 3.49 14.83 -0.38
C VAL A 41 2.07 14.34 -0.20
N GLU A 42 1.09 15.06 -0.74
CA GLU A 42 -0.34 14.71 -0.68
C GLU A 42 -0.64 13.43 -1.46
N ALA A 43 0.04 13.23 -2.60
CA ALA A 43 -0.08 12.00 -3.38
C ALA A 43 0.49 10.79 -2.64
N VAL A 44 1.60 10.98 -1.90
CA VAL A 44 2.17 9.95 -1.04
C VAL A 44 1.27 9.69 0.17
N GLU A 45 0.72 10.73 0.79
CA GLU A 45 -0.22 10.60 1.90
C GLU A 45 -1.49 9.85 1.50
N ALA A 46 -2.00 10.06 0.28
CA ALA A 46 -3.13 9.33 -0.25
C ALA A 46 -2.87 7.81 -0.42
N LEU A 47 -1.61 7.40 -0.49
CA LEU A 47 -1.20 5.98 -0.57
C LEU A 47 -1.06 5.33 0.81
N LEU A 48 -1.09 6.11 1.89
CA LEU A 48 -0.95 5.59 3.25
C LEU A 48 -2.17 4.72 3.63
N PRO A 49 -1.95 3.66 4.41
CA PRO A 49 -2.96 2.62 4.64
C PRO A 49 -4.18 3.10 5.43
N TRP A 50 -4.10 4.24 6.11
CA TRP A 50 -5.25 4.88 6.76
C TRP A 50 -6.04 5.80 5.84
N ASN A 51 -5.44 6.29 4.75
CA ASN A 51 -6.09 7.13 3.75
C ASN A 51 -6.71 6.32 2.60
N VAL A 52 -6.20 5.11 2.37
CA VAL A 52 -6.79 4.17 1.40
C VAL A 52 -8.05 3.55 1.99
N ARG A 53 -9.23 3.96 1.50
CA ARG A 53 -10.49 3.32 1.90
C ARG A 53 -10.63 1.98 1.20
N ARG A 54 -11.19 0.96 1.89
CA ARG A 54 -11.51 -0.35 1.28
C ARG A 54 -12.29 -0.23 -0.03
N ALA A 55 -13.19 0.77 -0.10
CA ALA A 55 -13.94 1.09 -1.30
C ALA A 55 -13.03 1.46 -2.49
N ASP A 56 -11.91 2.13 -2.26
CA ASP A 56 -10.97 2.52 -3.32
C ASP A 56 -10.12 1.34 -3.84
N LEU A 57 -9.95 0.29 -3.01
CA LEU A 57 -9.32 -0.96 -3.43
C LEU A 57 -10.30 -1.82 -4.25
N ALA A 58 -11.59 -1.81 -3.88
CA ALA A 58 -12.63 -2.58 -4.56
C ALA A 58 -13.11 -1.92 -5.87
N ALA A 59 -13.21 -0.58 -5.90
CA ALA A 59 -13.79 0.17 -7.01
C ALA A 59 -12.89 0.30 -8.25
N ARG A 60 -11.63 -0.15 -8.17
CA ARG A 60 -10.66 -0.08 -9.29
C ARG A 60 -10.33 -1.43 -9.93
N THR A 61 -10.95 -2.51 -9.46
CA THR A 61 -11.16 -3.72 -10.26
C THR A 61 -12.27 -3.39 -11.26
N ILE A 62 -11.85 -3.03 -12.47
CA ILE A 62 -12.71 -2.69 -13.61
C ILE A 62 -13.72 -3.85 -13.84
N PRO A 63 -15.00 -3.58 -14.19
CA PRO A 63 -15.90 -4.62 -14.71
C PRO A 63 -15.38 -5.24 -16.02
#